data_AF-A0A6N7WRD4-F1
#
_entry.id   AF-A0A6N7WRD4-F1
#
_cell.length_a   1.000
_cell.length_b   1.000
_cell.length_c   1.000
_cell.angle_alpha   90.00
_cell.angle_beta   90.00
_cell.angle_gamma   90.00
#
_symmetry.space_group_name_H-M   'P 1'
#
loop_
_entity.id
_entity.type
_entity.pdbx_description
1 polymer ?
#
loop_
_entity_poly.entity_id
_entity_poly.type
_entity_poly.pdbx_seq_one_letter_code
_entity_poly.pdbx_strand_id
1 'polypeptide(L)'
;MNQMEIFNNQEFGSIRTLEQDGKVLFCGKDIAKALGYQRTADAITAHCKGVCVLPTPSNGGIQRMKFISEGDVYRLITHSKLPSAERFERWVFDEVLPSIRKHGAYITREKLWEVATSPEALLRLCSDLLAEREENAALREENAMLEGKAAFYDLFIDLKHSTNLRTTAKELVVPERRFVRFLLEQRFVYRTASGNVLPYAKSANDGLFCVKDYCNHGHTGSYTLVTPQGKLFFAQLRDSILLMI
;
A
#
# COMPACT_ATOMS: atom_id res chain seq x y z
N MET A 1 -2.63 -4.77 11.27
CA MET A 1 -3.35 -6.06 11.15
C MET A 1 -4.70 -5.72 10.55
N ASN A 2 -4.97 -6.14 9.31
CA ASN A 2 -6.24 -5.82 8.66
C ASN A 2 -7.32 -6.72 9.27
N GLN A 3 -8.29 -6.12 9.96
CA GLN A 3 -9.38 -6.84 10.58
C GLN A 3 -10.47 -7.10 9.53
N MET A 4 -10.86 -8.37 9.40
CA MET A 4 -11.91 -8.77 8.47
C MET A 4 -13.25 -8.75 9.18
N GLU A 5 -14.23 -8.10 8.56
CA GLU A 5 -15.58 -8.04 9.06
C GLU A 5 -16.55 -8.71 8.09
N ILE A 6 -17.67 -9.19 8.62
CA ILE A 6 -18.73 -9.79 7.82
C ILE A 6 -19.96 -8.91 7.99
N PHE A 7 -20.31 -8.19 6.93
CA PHE A 7 -21.55 -7.46 6.84
C PHE A 7 -22.67 -8.41 6.43
N ASN A 8 -23.71 -8.55 7.26
CA ASN A 8 -24.86 -9.39 6.96
C ASN A 8 -26.05 -8.53 6.57
N ASN A 9 -26.63 -8.80 5.41
CA ASN A 9 -27.80 -8.10 4.91
C ASN A 9 -28.86 -9.10 4.43
N GLN A 10 -30.14 -8.82 4.71
CA GLN A 10 -31.25 -9.72 4.34
C GLN A 10 -31.44 -9.88 2.82
N GLU A 11 -31.10 -8.85 2.03
CA GLU A 11 -31.24 -8.86 0.57
C GLU A 11 -29.94 -9.31 -0.13
N PHE A 12 -28.78 -8.97 0.41
CA PHE A 12 -27.48 -9.21 -0.24
C PHE A 12 -26.67 -10.37 0.37
N GLY A 13 -27.14 -10.97 1.46
CA GLY A 13 -26.45 -12.04 2.18
C GLY A 13 -25.24 -11.53 2.97
N SER A 14 -24.27 -12.42 3.19
CA SER A 14 -23.03 -12.13 3.93
C SER A 14 -21.95 -11.62 2.98
N ILE A 15 -21.52 -10.38 3.17
CA ILE A 15 -20.45 -9.71 2.42
C ILE A 15 -19.24 -9.56 3.35
N ARG A 16 -18.10 -10.12 2.95
CA ARG A 16 -16.85 -9.90 3.67
C ARG A 16 -16.25 -8.54 3.31
N THR A 17 -15.88 -7.78 4.31
CA THR A 17 -15.22 -6.47 4.18
C THR A 17 -13.88 -6.47 4.90
N LEU A 18 -12.99 -5.59 4.45
CA LEU A 18 -11.68 -5.40 5.04
C LEU A 18 -11.39 -3.90 5.04
N GLU A 19 -11.02 -3.36 6.20
CA GLU A 19 -10.57 -1.98 6.30
C GLU A 19 -9.06 -1.91 6.03
N GLN A 20 -8.68 -1.03 5.11
CA GLN A 20 -7.29 -0.77 4.76
C GLN A 20 -7.13 0.70 4.37
N ASP A 21 -6.18 1.39 5.00
CA ASP A 21 -5.85 2.80 4.74
C ASP A 21 -7.08 3.73 4.82
N GLY A 22 -7.92 3.52 5.84
CA GLY A 22 -9.17 4.28 6.06
C GLY A 22 -10.26 4.03 5.03
N LYS A 23 -10.09 3.03 4.15
CA LYS A 23 -11.05 2.65 3.11
C LYS A 23 -11.57 1.25 3.35
N VAL A 24 -12.87 1.08 3.16
CA VAL A 24 -13.50 -0.24 3.20
C VAL A 24 -13.35 -0.89 1.83
N LEU A 25 -12.74 -2.07 1.81
CA LEU A 25 -12.66 -2.95 0.66
C LEU A 25 -13.67 -4.09 0.80
N PHE A 26 -14.32 -4.46 -0.30
CA PHE A 26 -15.38 -5.46 -0.33
C PHE A 26 -14.88 -6.72 -1.04
N CYS A 27 -15.23 -7.90 -0.52
CA CYS A 27 -14.96 -9.15 -1.23
C CYS A 27 -15.74 -9.18 -2.55
N GLY A 28 -15.03 -9.08 -3.67
CA GLY A 28 -15.66 -8.94 -4.98
C GLY A 28 -16.51 -10.16 -5.37
N LYS A 29 -16.12 -11.36 -4.91
CA LYS A 29 -16.90 -12.59 -5.15
C LYS A 29 -18.26 -12.54 -4.47
N ASP A 30 -18.32 -12.03 -3.25
CA ASP A 30 -19.55 -11.96 -2.46
C ASP A 30 -20.50 -10.94 -3.09
N ILE A 31 -19.97 -9.75 -3.42
CA ILE A 31 -20.71 -8.70 -4.12
C ILE A 31 -21.26 -9.18 -5.47
N ALA A 32 -20.40 -9.75 -6.33
CA ALA A 32 -20.84 -10.21 -7.65
C ALA A 32 -21.90 -11.32 -7.54
N LYS A 33 -21.79 -12.21 -6.54
CA LYS A 33 -22.81 -13.23 -6.30
C LYS A 33 -24.13 -12.62 -5.81
N ALA A 34 -24.08 -11.67 -4.88
CA ALA A 34 -25.24 -10.94 -4.38
C ALA A 34 -25.95 -10.18 -5.51
N LEU A 35 -25.18 -9.66 -6.48
CA LEU A 35 -25.67 -8.98 -7.67
C LEU A 35 -26.13 -9.91 -8.80
N GLY A 36 -26.20 -11.23 -8.56
CA GLY A 36 -26.76 -12.20 -9.49
C GLY A 36 -25.86 -12.57 -10.67
N TYR A 37 -24.57 -12.21 -10.63
CA TYR A 37 -23.63 -12.62 -11.69
C TYR A 37 -23.35 -14.13 -11.61
N GLN A 38 -23.65 -14.84 -12.71
CA GLN A 38 -23.36 -16.28 -12.82
C GLN A 38 -21.86 -16.57 -12.77
N ARG A 39 -21.06 -15.78 -13.49
CA ARG A 39 -19.60 -15.87 -13.52
C ARG A 39 -18.98 -14.66 -12.83
N THR A 40 -18.82 -14.76 -11.51
CA THR A 40 -18.34 -13.65 -10.67
C THR A 40 -16.93 -13.18 -11.05
N ALA A 41 -16.03 -14.11 -11.40
CA ALA A 41 -14.67 -13.76 -11.81
C ALA A 41 -14.63 -12.94 -13.11
N ASP A 42 -15.49 -13.27 -14.08
CA ASP A 42 -15.59 -12.57 -15.36
C ASP A 42 -16.15 -11.16 -15.14
N ALA A 43 -17.21 -11.02 -14.33
CA ALA A 43 -17.79 -9.73 -13.99
C ALA A 43 -16.79 -8.79 -13.30
N ILE A 44 -16.03 -9.30 -12.32
CA ILE A 44 -14.99 -8.51 -11.65
C ILE A 44 -13.91 -8.09 -12.65
N THR A 45 -13.50 -8.99 -13.55
CA THR A 45 -12.44 -8.69 -14.54
C THR A 45 -12.92 -7.69 -15.60
N ALA A 46 -14.19 -7.75 -15.98
CA ALA A 46 -14.77 -6.87 -17.00
C ALA A 46 -15.07 -5.45 -16.47
N HIS A 47 -15.47 -5.33 -15.20
CA HIS A 47 -16.05 -4.09 -14.68
C HIS A 47 -15.20 -3.40 -13.59
N CYS A 48 -14.41 -4.14 -12.81
CA CYS A 48 -13.63 -3.56 -11.72
C CYS A 48 -12.25 -3.10 -12.20
N LYS A 49 -11.76 -1.97 -11.66
CA LYS A 49 -10.43 -1.42 -11.99
C LYS A 49 -9.43 -1.50 -10.83
N GLY A 50 -9.89 -1.38 -9.59
CA GLY A 50 -9.06 -1.37 -8.38
C GLY A 50 -9.12 -2.69 -7.62
N VAL A 51 -8.80 -3.81 -8.28
CA VAL A 51 -8.87 -5.14 -7.67
C VAL A 51 -7.58 -5.48 -6.92
N CYS A 52 -7.69 -5.73 -5.61
CA CYS A 52 -6.58 -6.18 -4.77
C CYS A 52 -6.72 -7.68 -4.47
N VAL A 53 -5.62 -8.44 -4.53
CA VAL A 53 -5.62 -9.86 -4.16
C VAL A 53 -4.94 -10.02 -2.81
N LEU A 54 -5.73 -10.37 -1.79
CA LEU A 54 -5.25 -10.47 -0.41
C LEU A 54 -5.29 -11.93 0.08
N PRO A 55 -4.29 -12.37 0.87
CA PRO A 55 -4.37 -13.61 1.62
C PRO A 55 -5.42 -13.46 2.71
N THR A 56 -6.38 -14.37 2.75
CA THR A 56 -7.52 -14.29 3.65
C THR A 56 -7.76 -15.64 4.34
N PRO A 57 -7.88 -15.67 5.68
CA PRO A 57 -8.28 -16.88 6.40
C PRO A 57 -9.66 -17.37 5.94
N SER A 58 -9.77 -18.67 5.70
CA SER A 58 -11.02 -19.36 5.42
C SER A 58 -11.06 -20.69 6.18
N ASN A 59 -12.23 -21.35 6.20
CA ASN A 59 -12.39 -22.67 6.83
C ASN A 59 -11.46 -23.75 6.24
N GLY A 60 -10.90 -23.53 5.04
CA GLY A 60 -9.92 -24.42 4.41
C GLY A 60 -8.47 -23.92 4.45
N GLY A 61 -8.16 -22.96 5.32
CA GLY A 61 -6.84 -22.30 5.39
C GLY A 61 -6.79 -20.95 4.66
N ILE A 62 -5.60 -20.40 4.50
CA ILE A 62 -5.41 -19.08 3.86
C ILE A 62 -5.65 -19.19 2.35
N GLN A 63 -6.62 -18.45 1.84
CA GLN A 63 -6.96 -18.37 0.42
C GLN A 63 -6.68 -16.99 -0.14
N ARG A 64 -6.31 -16.91 -1.43
CA ARG A 64 -6.17 -15.62 -2.11
C ARG A 64 -7.51 -15.17 -2.67
N MET A 65 -8.02 -14.05 -2.16
CA MET A 65 -9.33 -13.51 -2.56
C MET A 65 -9.20 -12.11 -3.15
N LYS A 66 -10.11 -11.80 -4.09
CA LYS A 66 -10.20 -10.49 -4.75
C LYS A 66 -11.08 -9.56 -3.92
N PHE A 67 -10.50 -8.45 -3.49
CA PHE A 67 -11.18 -7.33 -2.87
C PHE A 67 -11.29 -6.17 -3.85
N ILE A 68 -12.40 -5.45 -3.79
CA ILE A 68 -12.75 -4.36 -4.70
C ILE A 68 -13.08 -3.10 -3.89
N SER A 69 -12.80 -1.94 -4.48
CA SER A 69 -13.18 -0.65 -3.91
C SER A 69 -14.71 -0.44 -3.97
N GLU A 70 -15.23 0.47 -3.16
CA GLU A 70 -16.63 0.91 -3.23
C GLU A 70 -17.02 1.41 -4.64
N GLY A 71 -16.13 2.15 -5.30
CA GLY A 71 -16.35 2.58 -6.68
C GLY A 71 -16.55 1.42 -7.65
N ASP A 72 -15.85 0.30 -7.44
CA ASP A 72 -16.02 -0.91 -8.25
C ASP A 72 -17.28 -1.71 -7.86
N VAL A 73 -17.77 -1.59 -6.63
CA VAL A 73 -19.11 -2.08 -6.23
C VAL A 73 -20.18 -1.37 -7.06
N TYR A 74 -20.12 -0.03 -7.16
CA TYR A 74 -21.04 0.74 -7.99
C TYR A 74 -20.98 0.34 -9.46
N ARG A 75 -19.78 0.10 -10.01
CA ARG A 75 -19.63 -0.42 -11.39
C ARG A 75 -20.33 -1.76 -11.60
N LEU A 76 -20.24 -2.67 -10.63
CA LEU A 76 -20.94 -3.95 -10.71
C LEU A 76 -22.46 -3.78 -10.62
N ILE A 77 -22.95 -2.84 -9.80
CA ILE A 77 -24.39 -2.56 -9.67
C ILE A 77 -24.94 -2.05 -11.01
N THR A 78 -24.29 -1.09 -11.64
CA THR A 78 -24.72 -0.48 -12.93
C THR A 78 -24.72 -1.44 -14.13
N HIS A 79 -24.15 -2.63 -13.98
CA HIS A 79 -24.14 -3.66 -15.02
C HIS A 79 -24.95 -4.91 -14.63
N SER A 80 -25.51 -4.93 -13.42
CA SER A 80 -26.33 -6.04 -12.96
C SER A 80 -27.73 -5.97 -13.57
N LYS A 81 -28.30 -7.14 -13.88
CA LYS A 81 -29.67 -7.29 -14.38
C LYS A 81 -30.68 -7.56 -13.26
N LEU A 82 -30.25 -7.49 -11.99
CA LEU A 82 -31.16 -7.69 -10.88
C LEU A 82 -32.10 -6.48 -10.74
N PRO A 83 -33.41 -6.69 -10.53
CA PRO A 83 -34.35 -5.59 -10.32
C PRO A 83 -33.97 -4.66 -9.17
N SER A 84 -33.32 -5.17 -8.11
CA SER A 84 -32.81 -4.34 -7.00
C SER A 84 -31.64 -3.44 -7.43
N ALA A 85 -30.72 -3.96 -8.23
CA ALA A 85 -29.60 -3.21 -8.77
C ALA A 85 -30.07 -2.13 -9.75
N GLU A 86 -31.03 -2.44 -10.64
CA GLU A 86 -31.64 -1.47 -11.54
C GLU A 86 -32.38 -0.35 -10.79
N ARG A 87 -33.06 -0.66 -9.67
CA ARG A 87 -33.68 0.36 -8.82
C ARG A 87 -32.65 1.31 -8.22
N PHE A 88 -31.54 0.76 -7.72
CA PHE A 88 -30.46 1.57 -7.17
C PHE A 88 -29.81 2.43 -8.26
N GLU A 89 -29.51 1.86 -9.43
CA GLU A 89 -28.96 2.58 -10.57
C GLU A 89 -29.86 3.75 -10.97
N ARG A 90 -31.16 3.52 -11.16
CA ARG A 90 -32.13 4.58 -11.48
C ARG A 90 -32.17 5.65 -10.40
N TRP A 91 -32.22 5.27 -9.13
CA TRP A 91 -32.20 6.24 -8.04
C TRP A 91 -30.93 7.10 -8.08
N VAL A 92 -29.75 6.50 -8.29
CA VAL A 92 -28.50 7.27 -8.40
C VAL A 92 -28.52 8.18 -9.64
N PHE A 93 -28.95 7.68 -10.80
CA PHE A 93 -28.79 8.36 -12.08
C PHE A 93 -29.88 9.41 -12.35
N ASP A 94 -31.09 9.17 -11.87
CA ASP A 94 -32.26 10.02 -12.14
C ASP A 94 -32.58 10.96 -10.97
N GLU A 95 -32.14 10.63 -9.74
CA GLU A 95 -32.41 11.44 -8.55
C GLU A 95 -31.13 12.05 -7.95
N VAL A 96 -30.16 11.22 -7.56
CA VAL A 96 -28.98 11.68 -6.81
C VAL A 96 -28.07 12.56 -7.67
N LEU A 97 -27.58 12.05 -8.80
CA LEU A 97 -26.65 12.78 -9.67
C LEU A 97 -27.29 14.05 -10.26
N PRO A 98 -28.56 14.04 -10.71
CA PRO A 98 -29.22 15.25 -11.16
C PRO A 98 -29.41 16.27 -10.05
N SER A 99 -29.68 15.84 -8.81
CA SER A 99 -29.76 16.74 -7.66
C SER A 99 -28.41 17.40 -7.36
N ILE A 100 -27.32 16.61 -7.33
CA ILE A 100 -25.96 17.14 -7.16
C ILE A 100 -25.62 18.13 -8.28
N ARG A 101 -25.93 17.80 -9.55
CA ARG A 101 -25.67 18.70 -10.68
C ARG A 101 -26.44 20.03 -10.57
N LYS A 102 -27.68 19.99 -10.08
CA LYS A 102 -28.56 21.18 -10.00
C LYS A 102 -28.28 22.04 -8.76
N HIS A 103 -28.02 21.42 -7.62
CA HIS A 103 -27.98 22.09 -6.32
C HIS A 103 -26.60 22.05 -5.64
N GLY A 104 -25.63 21.33 -6.21
CA GLY A 104 -24.31 21.10 -5.62
C GLY A 104 -24.26 20.02 -4.55
N ALA A 105 -25.41 19.47 -4.14
CA ALA A 105 -25.50 18.43 -3.11
C ALA A 105 -26.75 17.54 -3.27
N TYR A 106 -26.69 16.33 -2.71
CA TYR A 106 -27.87 15.50 -2.44
C TYR A 106 -27.96 15.31 -0.92
N ILE A 107 -29.10 15.70 -0.35
CA ILE A 107 -29.36 15.60 1.08
C ILE A 107 -30.66 14.82 1.24
N THR A 108 -30.66 13.80 2.10
CA THR A 108 -31.87 13.00 2.37
C THR A 108 -32.95 13.87 3.00
N ARG A 109 -34.22 13.50 2.82
CA ARG A 109 -35.36 14.27 3.36
C ARG A 109 -35.27 14.47 4.87
N GLU A 110 -34.86 13.45 5.59
CA GLU A 110 -34.68 13.50 7.05
C GLU A 110 -33.61 14.51 7.44
N LYS A 111 -32.44 14.46 6.79
CA LYS A 111 -31.34 15.39 7.06
C LYS A 111 -31.66 16.81 6.61
N LEU A 112 -32.36 16.98 5.48
CA LEU A 112 -32.88 18.28 5.05
C LEU A 112 -33.80 18.89 6.10
N TRP A 113 -34.68 18.08 6.69
CA TRP A 113 -35.61 18.57 7.71
C TRP A 113 -34.89 18.95 9.00
N GLU A 114 -33.92 18.15 9.45
CA GLU A 114 -33.07 18.45 10.60
C GLU A 114 -32.29 19.77 10.39
N VAL A 115 -31.67 19.93 9.22
CA VAL A 115 -30.92 21.13 8.84
C VAL A 115 -31.83 22.36 8.71
N ALA A 116 -33.05 22.19 8.19
CA ALA A 116 -34.02 23.26 8.06
C ALA A 116 -34.61 23.72 9.40
N THR A 117 -34.63 22.83 10.40
CA THR A 117 -35.19 23.12 11.74
C THR A 117 -34.14 23.49 12.77
N SER A 118 -32.85 23.22 12.50
CA SER A 118 -31.72 23.56 13.38
C SER A 118 -30.55 24.18 12.60
N PRO A 119 -30.29 25.49 12.76
CA PRO A 119 -29.10 26.14 12.20
C PRO A 119 -27.78 25.52 12.67
N GLU A 120 -27.74 24.97 13.89
CA GLU A 120 -26.57 24.28 14.44
C GLU A 120 -26.26 22.98 13.69
N ALA A 121 -27.30 22.25 13.26
CA ALA A 121 -27.13 21.02 12.47
C ALA A 121 -26.49 21.30 11.10
N LEU A 122 -26.81 22.45 10.48
CA LEU A 122 -26.17 22.88 9.24
C LEU A 122 -24.69 23.20 9.45
N LEU A 123 -24.37 23.99 10.49
CA LEU A 123 -23.01 24.41 10.79
C LEU A 123 -22.12 23.21 11.10
N ARG A 124 -22.63 22.26 11.90
CA ARG A 124 -21.92 21.02 12.21
C ARG A 124 -21.68 20.16 10.96
N LEU A 125 -22.70 19.99 10.12
CA LEU A 125 -22.53 19.26 8.86
C LEU A 125 -21.45 19.89 7.98
N CYS A 126 -21.44 21.23 7.88
CA CYS A 126 -20.44 21.94 7.10
C CYS A 126 -19.04 21.81 7.72
N SER A 127 -18.90 21.91 9.04
CA SER A 127 -17.61 21.77 9.72
C SER A 127 -17.04 20.37 9.56
N ASP A 128 -17.87 19.34 9.72
CA ASP A 128 -17.46 17.94 9.60
C ASP A 128 -16.99 17.65 8.17
N LEU A 129 -17.72 18.15 7.15
CA LEU A 129 -17.32 18.02 5.74
C LEU A 129 -16.03 18.78 5.41
N LEU A 130 -15.81 19.96 6.00
CA LEU A 130 -14.57 20.73 5.79
C LEU A 130 -13.36 20.01 6.41
N ALA A 131 -13.50 19.54 7.65
CA ALA A 131 -12.44 18.80 8.33
C ALA A 131 -12.05 17.54 7.56
N GLU A 132 -13.03 16.77 7.06
CA GLU A 132 -12.77 15.59 6.24
C GLU A 132 -12.03 15.94 4.93
N ARG A 133 -12.29 17.11 4.34
CA ARG A 133 -11.61 17.55 3.11
C ARG A 133 -10.17 17.97 3.36
N GLU A 134 -9.91 18.66 4.46
CA GLU A 134 -8.56 19.05 4.87
C GLU A 134 -7.70 17.82 5.20
N GLU A 135 -8.24 16.87 5.95
CA GLU A 135 -7.58 15.61 6.27
C GLU A 135 -7.27 14.80 5.00
N ASN A 136 -8.24 14.66 4.10
CA ASN A 136 -8.03 13.98 2.82
C ASN A 136 -6.98 14.68 1.93
N ALA A 137 -6.89 16.01 1.97
CA ALA A 137 -5.88 16.75 1.22
C ALA A 137 -4.47 16.50 1.78
N ALA A 138 -4.31 16.59 3.10
CA ALA A 138 -3.05 16.30 3.78
C ALA A 138 -2.57 14.86 3.52
N LEU A 139 -3.48 13.88 3.64
CA LEU A 139 -3.19 12.47 3.34
C LEU A 139 -2.78 12.24 1.88
N ARG A 140 -3.36 12.99 0.94
CA ARG A 140 -2.97 12.91 -0.49
C ARG A 140 -1.57 13.47 -0.73
N GLU A 141 -1.23 14.58 -0.09
CA GLU A 141 0.12 15.15 -0.18
C GLU A 141 1.16 14.19 0.42
N GLU A 142 0.88 13.61 1.59
CA GLU A 142 1.76 12.63 2.21
C GLU A 142 1.94 11.39 1.32
N ASN A 143 0.84 10.84 0.80
CA ASN A 143 0.89 9.69 -0.10
C ASN A 143 1.68 9.99 -1.39
N ALA A 144 1.50 11.17 -2.00
CA ALA A 144 2.26 11.56 -3.18
C ALA A 144 3.78 11.63 -2.90
N MET A 145 4.15 12.14 -1.72
CA MET A 145 5.55 12.18 -1.28
C MET A 145 6.11 10.77 -1.02
N LEU A 146 5.30 9.87 -0.44
CA LEU A 146 5.67 8.49 -0.19
C LEU A 146 5.76 7.67 -1.49
N GLU A 147 4.84 7.86 -2.44
CA GLU A 147 4.89 7.24 -3.76
C GLU A 147 6.15 7.65 -4.53
N GLY A 148 6.54 8.93 -4.48
CA GLY A 148 7.79 9.39 -5.08
C GLY A 148 9.02 8.71 -4.48
N LYS A 149 9.04 8.52 -3.16
CA LYS A 149 10.09 7.77 -2.46
C LYS A 149 10.06 6.28 -2.82
N ALA A 150 8.88 5.65 -2.83
CA ALA A 150 8.68 4.24 -3.16
C ALA A 150 9.06 3.93 -4.61
N ALA A 151 8.66 4.76 -5.57
CA ALA A 151 9.04 4.62 -6.98
C ALA A 151 10.54 4.75 -7.19
N PHE A 152 11.21 5.66 -6.46
CA PHE A 152 12.67 5.71 -6.43
C PHE A 152 13.27 4.42 -5.88
N TYR A 153 12.68 3.84 -4.82
CA TYR A 153 13.13 2.59 -4.22
C TYR A 153 12.95 1.38 -5.15
N ASP A 154 11.81 1.24 -5.81
CA ASP A 154 11.54 0.12 -6.73
C ASP A 154 12.43 0.18 -7.98
N LEU A 155 12.72 1.38 -8.50
CA LEU A 155 13.61 1.57 -9.65
C LEU A 155 15.08 1.25 -9.31
N PHE A 156 15.50 1.48 -8.06
CA PHE A 156 16.87 1.21 -7.60
C PHE A 156 17.07 -0.22 -7.07
N ILE A 157 16.00 -0.91 -6.67
CA ILE A 157 16.03 -2.26 -6.11
C ILE A 157 15.27 -3.21 -7.05
N ASP A 158 15.89 -3.49 -8.19
CA ASP A 158 15.64 -4.76 -8.85
C ASP A 158 16.41 -5.84 -8.05
N LEU A 159 15.69 -6.86 -7.58
CA LEU A 159 16.04 -7.80 -6.50
C LEU A 159 17.18 -8.80 -6.83
N LYS A 160 18.15 -8.40 -7.66
CA LYS A 160 19.36 -9.18 -8.02
C LYS A 160 20.68 -8.42 -7.94
N HIS A 161 20.73 -7.20 -7.41
CA HIS A 161 21.98 -6.43 -7.33
C HIS A 161 22.51 -6.24 -5.90
N SER A 162 22.85 -7.34 -5.22
CA SER A 162 23.82 -7.23 -4.11
C SER A 162 25.17 -6.81 -4.68
N THR A 163 25.70 -5.67 -4.28
CA THR A 163 26.94 -5.10 -4.83
C THR A 163 28.04 -5.05 -3.79
N ASN A 164 29.29 -5.07 -4.24
CA ASN A 164 30.44 -4.95 -3.34
C ASN A 164 30.50 -3.56 -2.70
N LEU A 165 31.22 -3.44 -1.58
CA LEU A 165 31.34 -2.19 -0.80
C LEU A 165 31.76 -0.98 -1.66
N ARG A 166 32.63 -1.20 -2.65
CA ARG A 166 33.08 -0.16 -3.59
C ARG A 166 31.96 0.36 -4.46
N THR A 167 31.21 -0.54 -5.07
CA THR A 167 30.12 -0.20 -5.99
C THR A 167 28.99 0.45 -5.22
N THR A 168 28.68 -0.06 -4.02
CA THR A 168 27.71 0.56 -3.11
C THR A 168 28.12 1.98 -2.73
N ALA A 169 29.40 2.23 -2.42
CA ALA A 169 29.87 3.59 -2.12
C ALA A 169 29.66 4.55 -3.31
N LYS A 170 29.89 4.08 -4.55
CA LYS A 170 29.63 4.87 -5.76
C LYS A 170 28.14 5.16 -5.95
N GLU A 171 27.28 4.15 -5.76
CA GLU A 171 25.82 4.29 -5.83
C GLU A 171 25.29 5.28 -4.79
N LEU A 172 25.86 5.28 -3.58
CA LEU A 172 25.53 6.22 -2.51
C LEU A 172 26.16 7.62 -2.72
N VAL A 173 26.98 7.80 -3.76
CA VAL A 173 27.71 9.04 -4.06
C VAL A 173 28.55 9.49 -2.85
N VAL A 174 29.31 8.55 -2.28
CA VAL A 174 30.25 8.79 -1.16
C VAL A 174 31.63 8.19 -1.46
N PRO A 175 32.73 8.74 -0.91
CA PRO A 175 34.05 8.14 -1.08
C PRO A 175 34.14 6.74 -0.45
N GLU A 176 34.61 5.75 -1.23
CA GLU A 176 34.75 4.34 -0.79
C GLU A 176 35.46 4.21 0.57
N ARG A 177 36.56 4.95 0.77
CA ARG A 177 37.32 4.91 2.02
C ARG A 177 36.53 5.41 3.23
N ARG A 178 35.71 6.46 3.05
CA ARG A 178 34.84 6.99 4.12
C ARG A 178 33.73 6.01 4.45
N PHE A 179 33.12 5.41 3.43
CA PHE A 179 32.10 4.39 3.63
C PHE A 179 32.63 3.18 4.41
N VAL A 180 33.78 2.62 4.00
CA VAL A 180 34.38 1.47 4.71
C VAL A 180 34.78 1.86 6.13
N ARG A 181 35.31 3.08 6.34
CA ARG A 181 35.66 3.57 7.68
C ARG A 181 34.43 3.72 8.58
N PHE A 182 33.36 4.31 8.07
CA PHE A 182 32.08 4.41 8.78
C PHE A 182 31.59 3.03 9.23
N LEU A 183 31.61 2.04 8.33
CA LEU A 183 31.19 0.67 8.66
C LEU A 183 32.07 0.03 9.75
N LEU A 184 33.36 0.33 9.77
CA LEU A 184 34.30 -0.17 10.79
C LEU A 184 34.07 0.51 12.15
N GLU A 185 33.96 1.84 12.17
CA GLU A 185 33.79 2.63 13.40
C GLU A 185 32.43 2.33 14.07
N GLN A 186 31.36 2.22 13.27
CA GLN A 186 30.03 1.85 13.74
C GLN A 186 29.86 0.33 13.96
N ARG A 187 30.94 -0.44 13.84
CA ARG A 187 31.00 -1.89 14.04
C ARG A 187 29.95 -2.66 13.23
N PHE A 188 29.67 -2.24 11.99
CA PHE A 188 28.91 -3.05 11.02
C PHE A 188 29.80 -4.16 10.44
N VAL A 189 31.05 -3.85 10.17
CA VAL A 189 32.05 -4.78 9.61
C VAL A 189 33.34 -4.75 10.41
N TYR A 190 34.17 -5.77 10.23
CA TYR A 190 35.53 -5.85 10.77
C TYR A 190 36.52 -6.29 9.69
N ARG A 191 37.82 -6.09 9.96
CA ARG A 191 38.90 -6.58 9.09
C ARG A 191 39.43 -7.91 9.62
N THR A 192 39.51 -8.91 8.76
CA THR A 192 40.19 -10.17 9.05
C THR A 192 41.70 -9.99 9.01
N ALA A 193 42.46 -10.97 9.54
CA ALA A 193 43.92 -11.01 9.42
C ALA A 193 44.41 -10.99 7.96
N SER A 194 43.61 -11.52 7.04
CA SER A 194 43.86 -11.48 5.59
C SER A 194 43.53 -10.14 4.92
N GLY A 195 43.01 -9.15 5.66
CA GLY A 195 42.64 -7.83 5.15
C GLY A 195 41.24 -7.74 4.54
N ASN A 196 40.49 -8.86 4.47
CA ASN A 196 39.11 -8.88 3.99
C ASN A 196 38.18 -8.18 4.98
N VAL A 197 37.14 -7.53 4.46
CA VAL A 197 36.12 -6.84 5.26
C VAL A 197 34.90 -7.73 5.33
N LEU A 198 34.53 -8.19 6.54
CA LEU A 198 33.40 -9.08 6.79
C LEU A 198 32.41 -8.45 7.80
N PRO A 199 31.10 -8.71 7.68
CA PRO A 199 30.11 -8.18 8.61
C PRO A 199 30.19 -8.88 9.96
N TYR A 200 29.91 -8.16 11.04
CA TYR A 200 29.64 -8.78 12.33
C TYR A 200 28.33 -9.58 12.28
N ALA A 201 28.28 -10.71 12.97
CA ALA A 201 27.04 -11.47 13.19
C ALA A 201 26.27 -10.88 14.38
N LYS A 202 25.57 -9.78 14.16
CA LYS A 202 24.72 -9.09 15.16
C LYS A 202 23.34 -8.83 14.57
N SER A 203 22.30 -8.80 15.41
CA SER A 203 20.92 -8.54 14.98
C SER A 203 20.77 -7.24 14.18
N ALA A 204 21.54 -6.21 14.53
CA ALA A 204 21.56 -4.94 13.80
C ALA A 204 22.10 -5.04 12.35
N ASN A 205 22.71 -6.17 11.97
CA ASN A 205 23.19 -6.45 10.62
C ASN A 205 22.28 -7.40 9.84
N ASP A 206 21.20 -7.89 10.44
CA ASP A 206 20.33 -8.88 9.82
C ASP A 206 19.74 -8.33 8.51
N GLY A 207 19.97 -9.07 7.43
CA GLY A 207 19.54 -8.69 6.10
C GLY A 207 20.35 -7.57 5.42
N LEU A 208 21.29 -6.89 6.07
CA LEU A 208 22.07 -5.78 5.47
C LEU A 208 23.22 -6.24 4.55
N PHE A 209 23.81 -7.39 4.85
CA PHE A 209 24.97 -7.92 4.14
C PHE A 209 24.77 -9.39 3.75
N CYS A 210 25.41 -9.82 2.67
CA CYS A 210 25.61 -11.23 2.36
C CYS A 210 27.08 -11.51 2.05
N VAL A 211 27.62 -12.58 2.63
CA VAL A 211 29.00 -13.01 2.38
C VAL A 211 28.97 -14.10 1.32
N LYS A 212 29.84 -13.97 0.31
CA LYS A 212 30.03 -14.99 -0.72
C LYS A 212 31.47 -15.46 -0.76
N ASP A 213 31.65 -16.75 -0.97
CA ASP A 213 32.94 -17.36 -1.20
C ASP A 213 33.31 -17.28 -2.68
N TYR A 214 34.60 -17.21 -2.96
CA TYR A 214 35.17 -17.34 -4.30
C TYR A 214 36.32 -18.33 -4.29
N CYS A 215 36.48 -19.02 -5.40
CA CYS A 215 37.66 -19.79 -5.73
C CYS A 215 38.21 -19.27 -7.07
N ASN A 216 39.46 -18.82 -7.07
CA ASN A 216 40.10 -18.34 -8.29
C ASN A 216 41.52 -18.89 -8.36
N HIS A 217 41.83 -19.66 -9.41
CA HIS A 217 43.15 -20.28 -9.63
C HIS A 217 43.71 -21.01 -8.39
N GLY A 218 42.85 -21.73 -7.65
CA GLY A 218 43.24 -22.46 -6.43
C GLY A 218 43.27 -21.64 -5.14
N HIS A 219 43.05 -20.32 -5.20
CA HIS A 219 42.89 -19.48 -4.02
C HIS A 219 41.42 -19.35 -3.63
N THR A 220 41.11 -19.66 -2.38
CA THR A 220 39.77 -19.51 -1.80
C THR A 220 39.71 -18.30 -0.87
N GLY A 221 38.62 -17.56 -0.90
CA GLY A 221 38.37 -16.48 0.05
C GLY A 221 36.89 -16.09 0.08
N SER A 222 36.57 -15.10 0.90
CA SER A 222 35.20 -14.60 1.06
C SER A 222 35.18 -13.08 0.93
N TYR A 223 34.09 -12.55 0.37
CA TYR A 223 33.87 -11.11 0.26
C TYR A 223 32.43 -10.73 0.64
N THR A 224 32.30 -9.48 1.09
CA THR A 224 31.02 -8.91 1.52
C THR A 224 30.33 -8.18 0.39
N LEU A 225 29.06 -8.50 0.20
CA LEU A 225 28.14 -7.74 -0.63
C LEU A 225 27.10 -7.05 0.26
N VAL A 226 26.70 -5.85 -0.12
CA VAL A 226 25.61 -5.10 0.50
C VAL A 226 24.33 -5.48 -0.22
N THR A 227 23.35 -5.97 0.53
CA THR A 227 22.03 -6.32 -0.01
C THR A 227 21.25 -5.05 -0.35
N PRO A 228 20.16 -5.13 -1.12
CA PRO A 228 19.30 -3.98 -1.33
C PRO A 228 18.82 -3.32 -0.03
N GLN A 229 18.45 -4.12 0.98
CA GLN A 229 18.07 -3.62 2.31
C GLN A 229 19.24 -2.88 2.99
N GLY A 230 20.47 -3.41 2.87
CA GLY A 230 21.67 -2.72 3.34
C GLY A 230 21.90 -1.38 2.66
N LYS A 231 21.71 -1.31 1.33
CA LYS A 231 21.85 -0.06 0.57
C LYS A 231 20.88 1.01 1.06
N LEU A 232 19.60 0.65 1.29
CA LEU A 232 18.61 1.59 1.83
C LEU A 232 19.00 2.12 3.19
N PHE A 233 19.41 1.22 4.08
CA PHE A 233 19.83 1.58 5.42
C PHE A 233 21.01 2.56 5.39
N PHE A 234 22.02 2.31 4.56
CA PHE A 234 23.17 3.22 4.44
C PHE A 234 22.88 4.50 3.65
N ALA A 235 21.88 4.50 2.76
CA ALA A 235 21.44 5.71 2.07
C ALA A 235 20.85 6.73 3.05
N GLN A 236 20.10 6.28 4.07
CA GLN A 236 19.59 7.14 5.13
C GLN A 236 20.71 7.73 6.01
N LEU A 237 21.88 7.09 6.04
CA LEU A 237 23.04 7.50 6.81
C LEU A 237 24.10 8.22 5.96
N ARG A 238 23.76 8.60 4.73
CA ARG A 238 24.69 9.19 3.75
C ARG A 238 25.42 10.42 4.31
N ASP A 239 24.70 11.33 4.95
CA ASP A 239 25.30 12.56 5.48
C ASP A 239 26.27 12.24 6.62
N SER A 240 25.92 11.30 7.51
CA SER A 240 26.82 10.79 8.54
C SER A 240 28.08 10.13 7.97
N ILE A 241 27.95 9.43 6.83
CA ILE A 241 29.10 8.83 6.12
C ILE A 241 30.00 9.92 5.52
N LEU A 242 29.42 10.99 4.98
CA LEU A 242 30.19 12.10 4.38
C LEU A 242 30.94 12.92 5.43
N LEU A 243 30.38 13.05 6.63
CA LEU A 243 30.97 13.75 7.78
C LEU A 243 32.13 13.00 8.45
N MET A 244 32.43 11.75 8.03
CA MET A 244 33.63 11.05 8.49
C MET A 244 34.89 11.71 7.95
N ILE A 245 35.69 12.27 8.87
CA ILE A 245 36.99 12.92 8.62
C ILE A 245 38.09 11.85 8.61
#